data_AF-A0A2M7FV03-F1
#
_entry.id   AF-A0A2M7FV03-F1
#
_cell.length_a   1.000
_cell.length_b   1.000
_cell.length_c   1.000
_cell.angle_alpha   90.00
_cell.angle_beta   90.00
_cell.angle_gamma   90.00
#
_symmetry.space_group_name_H-M   'P 1'
#
loop_
_entity.id
_entity.type
_entity.pdbx_description
1 polymer ?
#
loop_
_entity_poly.entity_id
_entity_poly.type
_entity_poly.pdbx_seq_one_letter_code
_entity_poly.pdbx_strand_id
1 'polypeptide(L)'
;MTAAASFLPGAQRSLQEDALQYLTFSLGDEVFAIDIRSVREIIQHGSMTVVPLMPEFVRGIINLRGAVVPVIDLQSRFGRPKAEFGKKTCVIIFDVGPEGDKVELGLLVDAVSEVIDIAPSAIEPPPPFGTTIQREFIRGLGKVGS
;
A
#
# COMPACT_ATOMS: atom_id res chain seq x y z
N MET A 1 -59.82 -24.52 5.23
CA MET A 1 -58.81 -24.56 6.30
C MET A 1 -58.14 -25.92 6.29
N THR A 2 -57.00 -26.08 5.61
CA THR A 2 -56.04 -27.19 5.85
C THR A 2 -54.66 -26.82 5.31
N ALA A 3 -53.65 -27.13 6.13
CA ALA A 3 -52.22 -27.33 5.85
C ALA A 3 -51.31 -26.13 5.55
N ALA A 4 -50.29 -26.05 6.40
CA ALA A 4 -49.21 -25.09 6.46
C ALA A 4 -48.11 -25.39 5.43
N ALA A 5 -47.50 -24.34 4.90
CA ALA A 5 -46.15 -24.39 4.33
C ALA A 5 -45.21 -23.70 5.32
N SER A 6 -44.46 -24.52 6.08
CA SER A 6 -43.21 -24.11 6.70
C SER A 6 -42.11 -24.29 5.67
N PHE A 7 -41.18 -23.34 5.49
CA PHE A 7 -39.77 -23.64 5.16
C PHE A 7 -38.88 -22.38 5.33
N LEU A 8 -38.15 -22.40 6.46
CA LEU A 8 -36.81 -21.89 6.78
C LEU A 8 -36.41 -20.39 6.74
N PRO A 9 -35.96 -19.83 7.90
CA PRO A 9 -35.03 -18.71 7.95
C PRO A 9 -33.58 -19.22 7.85
N GLY A 10 -32.73 -18.49 7.13
CA GLY A 10 -31.28 -18.74 7.17
C GLY A 10 -30.60 -18.56 5.83
N ALA A 11 -30.54 -17.33 5.33
CA ALA A 11 -29.42 -16.95 4.47
C ALA A 11 -28.18 -17.00 5.36
N GLN A 12 -27.52 -18.14 5.33
CA GLN A 12 -26.25 -18.38 5.98
C GLN A 12 -25.26 -17.40 5.36
N ARG A 13 -25.03 -16.27 6.03
CA ARG A 13 -23.91 -15.38 5.72
C ARG A 13 -22.68 -16.21 6.04
N SER A 14 -22.09 -16.82 5.01
CA SER A 14 -20.80 -17.48 5.13
C SER A 14 -19.87 -16.49 5.81
N LEU A 15 -19.18 -16.94 6.86
CA LEU A 15 -18.02 -16.26 7.42
C LEU A 15 -16.89 -16.35 6.37
N GLN A 16 -17.10 -15.72 5.22
CA GLN A 16 -16.02 -15.39 4.32
C GLN A 16 -15.28 -14.28 5.07
N GLU A 17 -14.09 -14.56 5.59
CA GLU A 17 -13.20 -13.49 6.02
C GLU A 17 -13.12 -12.53 4.84
N ASP A 18 -13.73 -11.34 4.97
CA ASP A 18 -13.78 -10.38 3.86
C ASP A 18 -12.34 -10.14 3.41
N ALA A 19 -12.02 -10.58 2.19
CA ALA A 19 -10.69 -10.47 1.66
C ALA A 19 -10.31 -8.98 1.65
N LEU A 20 -9.11 -8.68 2.12
CA LEU A 20 -8.63 -7.31 2.18
C LEU A 20 -8.06 -6.92 0.81
N GLN A 21 -8.37 -5.72 0.35
CA GLN A 21 -7.91 -5.21 -0.93
C GLN A 21 -6.58 -4.48 -0.79
N TYR A 22 -5.65 -4.82 -1.67
CA TYR A 22 -4.31 -4.24 -1.70
C TYR A 22 -3.97 -3.72 -3.09
N LEU A 23 -3.46 -2.49 -3.16
CA LEU A 23 -2.82 -1.97 -4.37
C LEU A 23 -1.40 -2.53 -4.46
N THR A 24 -1.10 -3.21 -5.56
CA THR A 24 0.26 -3.70 -5.83
C THR A 24 1.09 -2.67 -6.60
N PHE A 25 2.40 -2.65 -6.31
CA PHE A 25 3.37 -1.80 -6.98
C PHE A 25 4.75 -2.44 -6.98
N SER A 26 5.63 -1.95 -7.87
CA SER A 26 6.98 -2.46 -8.05
C SER A 26 8.04 -1.49 -7.53
N LEU A 27 9.13 -2.07 -7.01
CA LEU A 27 10.38 -1.40 -6.68
C LEU A 27 11.53 -2.30 -7.16
N GLY A 28 12.15 -1.94 -8.29
CA GLY A 28 13.06 -2.81 -9.02
C GLY A 28 12.33 -4.10 -9.45
N ASP A 29 12.93 -5.23 -9.10
CA ASP A 29 12.41 -6.56 -9.45
C ASP A 29 11.44 -7.15 -8.40
N GLU A 30 11.10 -6.38 -7.37
CA GLU A 30 10.24 -6.82 -6.27
C GLU A 30 8.84 -6.17 -6.33
N VAL A 31 7.84 -6.93 -5.90
CA VAL A 31 6.44 -6.48 -5.79
C VAL A 31 6.08 -6.27 -4.33
N PHE A 32 5.47 -5.12 -4.07
CA PHE A 32 4.95 -4.71 -2.77
C PHE A 32 3.46 -4.44 -2.88
N ALA A 33 2.81 -4.32 -1.72
CA ALA A 33 1.40 -4.01 -1.65
C ALA A 33 1.09 -3.09 -0.46
N ILE A 34 0.14 -2.19 -0.67
CA ILE A 34 -0.40 -1.29 0.37
C ILE A 34 -1.92 -1.47 0.45
N ASP A 35 -2.47 -1.39 1.66
CA ASP A 35 -3.92 -1.46 1.88
C ASP A 35 -4.61 -0.34 1.12
N ILE A 36 -5.51 -0.68 0.18
CA ILE A 36 -6.15 0.29 -0.71
C ILE A 36 -6.91 1.36 0.08
N ARG A 37 -7.38 1.04 1.30
CA ARG A 37 -8.14 1.96 2.15
C ARG A 37 -7.29 3.10 2.70
N SER A 38 -5.97 2.94 2.72
CA SER A 38 -5.03 4.00 3.08
C SER A 38 -4.68 4.91 1.90
N VAL A 39 -4.90 4.43 0.67
CA VAL A 39 -4.55 5.16 -0.57
C VAL A 39 -5.64 6.18 -0.89
N ARG A 40 -5.22 7.41 -1.16
CA ARG A 40 -6.10 8.50 -1.59
C ARG A 40 -6.15 8.63 -3.11
N GLU A 41 -4.98 8.69 -3.73
CA GLU A 41 -4.84 8.81 -5.17
C GLU A 41 -3.43 8.40 -5.62
N ILE A 42 -3.28 8.18 -6.93
CA ILE A 42 -1.98 7.91 -7.56
C ILE A 42 -1.75 9.03 -8.57
N ILE A 43 -0.63 9.71 -8.43
CA ILE A 43 -0.24 10.81 -9.33
C ILE A 43 1.02 10.43 -10.10
N GLN A 44 1.15 10.95 -11.32
CA GLN A 44 2.42 10.82 -12.04
C GLN A 44 3.51 11.58 -11.30
N HIS A 45 4.75 11.08 -11.39
CA HIS A 45 5.88 11.80 -10.85
C HIS A 45 6.03 13.14 -11.58
N GLY A 46 6.11 14.22 -10.80
CA GLY A 46 6.30 15.58 -11.29
C GLY A 46 7.53 16.21 -10.66
N SER A 47 7.70 17.52 -10.88
CA SER A 47 8.73 18.28 -10.18
C SER A 47 8.51 18.26 -8.67
N MET A 48 9.54 17.87 -7.92
CA MET A 48 9.57 17.92 -6.46
C MET A 48 10.52 19.02 -6.00
N THR A 49 10.14 19.72 -4.94
CA THR A 49 11.04 20.66 -4.26
C THR A 49 11.90 19.88 -3.28
N VAL A 50 13.22 19.90 -3.47
CA VAL A 50 14.16 19.29 -2.52
C VAL A 50 14.27 20.18 -1.29
N VAL A 51 14.08 19.59 -0.10
CA VAL A 51 14.19 20.31 1.17
C VAL A 51 15.56 20.00 1.80
N PRO A 52 16.38 21.02 2.09
CA PRO A 52 17.67 20.82 2.73
C PRO A 52 17.54 20.12 4.09
N LEU A 53 18.58 19.37 4.47
CA LEU A 53 18.70 18.69 5.78
C LEU A 53 17.63 17.60 6.04
N MET A 54 16.80 17.26 5.05
CA MET A 54 15.93 16.10 5.17
C MET A 54 16.72 14.79 5.08
N PRO A 55 16.24 13.71 5.73
CA PRO A 55 16.81 12.38 5.54
C PRO A 55 16.85 11.98 4.07
N GLU A 56 17.85 11.18 3.67
CA GLU A 56 18.08 10.86 2.25
C GLU A 56 16.90 10.14 1.56
N PHE A 57 16.10 9.41 2.33
CA PHE A 57 14.90 8.73 1.86
C PHE A 57 13.73 9.67 1.56
N VAL A 58 13.81 10.94 1.96
CA VAL A 58 12.84 11.96 1.57
C VAL A 58 13.30 12.55 0.24
N ARG A 59 12.59 12.21 -0.84
CA ARG A 59 12.92 12.69 -2.19
C ARG A 59 12.70 14.20 -2.32
N GLY A 60 11.74 14.73 -1.58
CA GLY A 60 11.37 16.13 -1.53
C GLY A 60 9.93 16.30 -1.06
N ILE A 61 9.35 17.45 -1.41
CA ILE A 61 7.94 17.77 -1.19
C ILE A 61 7.26 18.08 -2.51
N ILE A 62 5.96 17.80 -2.58
CA ILE A 62 5.05 18.25 -3.64
C ILE A 62 3.96 19.14 -3.06
N ASN A 63 3.35 19.96 -3.91
CA ASN A 63 2.12 20.65 -3.56
C ASN A 63 0.94 19.89 -4.18
N LEU A 64 0.14 19.24 -3.35
CA LEU A 64 -1.07 18.54 -3.75
C LEU A 64 -2.29 19.33 -3.30
N ARG A 65 -2.98 19.99 -4.26
CA ARG A 65 -4.18 20.80 -4.01
C ARG A 65 -4.02 21.85 -2.89
N GLY A 66 -2.83 22.44 -2.77
CA GLY A 66 -2.50 23.44 -1.74
C GLY A 66 -1.84 22.87 -0.50
N ALA A 67 -1.86 21.54 -0.30
CA ALA A 67 -1.19 20.87 0.81
C ALA A 67 0.25 20.50 0.45
N VAL A 68 1.18 20.69 1.40
CA VAL A 68 2.57 20.26 1.25
C VAL A 68 2.69 18.81 1.66
N VAL A 69 3.01 17.93 0.72
CA VAL A 69 3.10 16.49 0.92
C VAL A 69 4.55 16.03 0.78
N PRO A 70 5.16 15.45 1.84
CA PRO A 70 6.46 14.80 1.75
C PRO A 70 6.39 13.55 0.87
N VAL A 71 7.37 13.38 -0.02
CA VAL A 71 7.50 12.18 -0.87
C VAL A 71 8.67 11.33 -0.41
N ILE A 72 8.38 10.09 -0.06
CA ILE A 72 9.33 9.09 0.42
C ILE A 72 9.77 8.21 -0.76
N ASP A 73 11.08 8.12 -0.99
CA ASP A 73 11.70 7.16 -1.90
C ASP A 73 11.94 5.85 -1.16
N LEU A 74 11.17 4.80 -1.49
CA LEU A 74 11.29 3.51 -0.82
C LEU A 74 12.59 2.77 -1.14
N GLN A 75 13.16 2.95 -2.34
CA GLN A 75 14.46 2.34 -2.65
C GLN A 75 15.50 2.88 -1.66
N SER A 76 15.56 4.21 -1.52
CA SER A 76 16.46 4.85 -0.56
C SER A 76 16.11 4.49 0.89
N ARG A 77 14.83 4.42 1.25
CA ARG A 77 14.39 4.03 2.60
C ARG A 77 14.82 2.62 2.98
N PHE A 78 14.91 1.71 2.01
CA PHE A 78 15.36 0.33 2.20
C PHE A 78 16.87 0.17 2.06
N GLY A 79 17.64 1.27 2.00
CA GLY A 79 19.09 1.25 1.89
C GLY A 79 19.60 0.91 0.49
N ARG A 80 18.75 1.00 -0.53
CA ARG A 80 19.10 0.83 -1.94
C ARG A 80 19.46 2.17 -2.57
N PRO A 81 20.08 2.18 -3.76
CA PRO A 81 20.26 3.41 -4.53
C PRO A 81 18.92 4.13 -4.74
N LYS A 82 18.95 5.47 -4.78
CA LYS A 82 17.75 6.28 -5.02
C LYS A 82 17.05 5.86 -6.32
N ALA A 83 15.72 5.90 -6.32
CA ALA A 83 14.94 5.54 -7.49
C ALA A 83 15.29 6.42 -8.70
N GLU A 84 15.46 5.77 -9.86
CA GLU A 84 15.55 6.46 -11.13
C GLU A 84 14.14 6.68 -11.70
N PHE A 85 13.88 7.88 -12.22
CA PHE A 85 12.57 8.20 -12.77
C PHE A 85 12.39 7.56 -14.15
N GLY A 86 11.49 6.58 -14.22
CA GLY A 86 11.01 5.98 -15.46
C GLY A 86 9.70 6.58 -15.95
N LYS A 87 9.21 6.09 -17.09
CA LYS A 87 7.92 6.50 -17.67
C LYS A 87 6.71 6.09 -16.83
N LYS A 88 6.84 5.01 -16.05
CA LYS A 88 5.78 4.44 -15.22
C LYS A 88 5.86 4.88 -13.75
N THR A 89 6.94 5.58 -13.38
CA THR A 89 7.15 6.03 -12.02
C THR A 89 6.00 6.90 -11.57
N CYS A 90 5.54 6.72 -10.35
CA CYS A 90 4.40 7.43 -9.82
C CYS A 90 4.54 7.61 -8.31
N VAL A 91 3.73 8.51 -7.78
CA VAL A 91 3.64 8.74 -6.34
C VAL A 91 2.28 8.28 -5.87
N ILE A 92 2.25 7.30 -4.97
CA ILE A 92 1.04 6.87 -4.27
C ILE A 92 0.83 7.81 -3.09
N ILE A 93 -0.28 8.54 -3.09
CA ILE A 93 -0.66 9.40 -1.97
C ILE A 93 -1.48 8.57 -0.98
N PHE A 94 -1.06 8.55 0.28
CA PHE A 94 -1.68 7.71 1.31
C PHE A 94 -1.66 8.38 2.67
N ASP A 95 -2.59 7.96 3.52
CA ASP A 95 -2.70 8.41 4.90
C ASP A 95 -1.98 7.48 5.87
N VAL A 96 -1.28 8.07 6.83
CA VAL A 96 -0.68 7.36 7.96
C VAL A 96 -1.09 8.02 9.27
N GLY A 97 -1.33 7.21 10.31
CA GLY A 97 -1.69 7.68 11.64
C GLY A 97 -3.13 7.35 12.04
N PRO A 98 -3.50 7.66 13.30
CA PRO A 98 -4.84 7.39 13.82
C PRO A 98 -5.90 8.30 13.19
N GLU A 99 -7.16 7.87 13.29
CA GLU A 99 -8.31 8.65 12.82
C GLU A 99 -8.38 9.99 13.58
N GLY A 100 -8.33 11.11 12.84
CA GLY A 100 -8.30 12.46 13.39
C GLY A 100 -6.92 13.15 13.38
N ASP A 101 -5.83 12.41 13.24
CA ASP A 101 -4.45 12.94 13.13
C ASP A 101 -3.70 12.26 11.98
N LYS A 102 -4.39 12.12 10.85
CA LYS A 102 -3.83 11.51 9.64
C LYS A 102 -2.85 12.48 8.99
N VAL A 103 -1.65 11.99 8.74
CA VAL A 103 -0.63 12.68 7.95
C VAL A 103 -0.65 12.11 6.54
N GLU A 104 -0.76 13.01 5.56
CA GLU A 104 -0.69 12.67 4.15
C GLU A 104 0.79 12.55 3.72
N LEU A 105 1.14 11.43 3.09
CA LEU A 105 2.47 11.15 2.57
C LEU A 105 2.39 10.67 1.13
N GLY A 106 3.44 10.92 0.37
CA GLY A 106 3.67 10.36 -0.95
C GLY A 106 4.67 9.21 -0.90
N LEU A 107 4.40 8.14 -1.62
CA LEU A 107 5.30 6.99 -1.80
C LEU A 107 5.76 6.94 -3.26
N LEU A 108 7.05 7.18 -3.50
CA LEU A 108 7.62 7.06 -4.84
C LEU A 108 7.86 5.58 -5.16
N VAL A 109 7.27 5.12 -6.26
CA VAL A 109 7.32 3.72 -6.71
C VAL A 109 7.59 3.63 -8.21
N ASP A 110 8.15 2.53 -8.70
CA ASP A 110 8.55 2.40 -10.10
C ASP A 110 7.35 2.22 -11.04
N ALA A 111 6.34 1.46 -10.60
CA ALA A 111 5.04 1.36 -11.26
C ALA A 111 3.98 0.79 -10.31
N VAL A 112 2.78 1.35 -10.33
CA VAL A 112 1.57 0.69 -9.81
C VAL A 112 1.08 -0.38 -10.79
N SER A 113 0.52 -1.46 -10.26
CA SER A 113 -0.03 -2.56 -11.05
C SER A 113 -1.53 -2.69 -10.81
N GLU A 114 -2.00 -3.81 -10.26
CA GLU A 114 -3.43 -4.08 -10.06
C GLU A 114 -3.81 -4.08 -8.57
N VAL A 115 -5.11 -4.04 -8.31
CA VAL A 115 -5.67 -4.26 -6.97
C VAL A 115 -6.00 -5.73 -6.84
N ILE A 116 -5.51 -6.35 -5.77
CA ILE A 116 -5.72 -7.77 -5.47
C ILE A 116 -6.44 -7.94 -4.13
N ASP A 117 -7.22 -9.02 -4.05
CA ASP A 117 -7.82 -9.49 -2.80
C ASP A 117 -6.88 -10.48 -2.12
N ILE A 118 -6.49 -10.21 -0.87
CA ILE A 118 -5.70 -11.13 -0.05
C ILE A 118 -6.50 -11.44 1.21
N ALA A 119 -6.87 -12.71 1.37
CA ALA A 119 -7.50 -13.18 2.61
C ALA A 119 -6.53 -12.98 3.78
N PRO A 120 -6.99 -12.58 4.99
CA PRO A 120 -6.12 -12.43 6.16
C PRO A 120 -5.30 -13.69 6.46
N SER A 121 -5.90 -14.87 6.25
CA SER A 121 -5.26 -16.18 6.39
C SER A 121 -4.13 -16.47 5.38
N ALA A 122 -4.05 -15.71 4.28
CA ALA A 122 -3.00 -15.80 3.26
C ALA A 122 -1.84 -14.81 3.49
N ILE A 123 -1.86 -14.06 4.59
CA ILE A 123 -0.80 -13.14 5.00
C ILE A 123 0.04 -13.81 6.08
N GLU A 124 1.27 -14.18 5.75
CA GLU A 124 2.22 -14.78 6.68
C GLU A 124 3.08 -13.70 7.36
N PRO A 125 3.55 -13.93 8.59
CA PRO A 125 4.47 -13.01 9.23
C PRO A 125 5.79 -12.89 8.44
N PRO A 126 6.46 -11.72 8.46
CA PRO A 126 7.76 -11.57 7.80
C PRO A 126 8.78 -12.55 8.39
N PRO A 127 9.59 -13.24 7.56
CA PRO A 127 10.46 -14.30 8.05
C PRO A 127 11.58 -13.75 8.94
N PRO A 128 12.05 -14.55 9.92
CA PRO A 128 13.01 -14.10 10.93
C PRO A 128 14.44 -13.87 10.41
N PHE A 129 14.69 -14.09 9.12
CA PHE A 129 15.94 -13.79 8.41
C PHE A 129 15.68 -13.82 6.89
N GLY A 130 16.61 -13.29 6.11
CA GLY A 130 16.57 -13.37 4.64
C GLY A 130 15.68 -12.35 3.94
N THR A 131 15.10 -11.38 4.66
CA THR A 131 14.45 -10.22 4.04
C THR A 131 15.48 -9.14 3.73
N THR A 132 15.49 -8.63 2.50
CA THR A 132 16.34 -7.49 2.09
C THR A 132 15.90 -6.17 2.76
N ILE A 133 14.70 -6.16 3.35
CA ILE A 133 14.06 -5.00 3.97
C ILE A 133 13.88 -5.25 5.46
N GLN A 134 13.98 -4.19 6.26
CA GLN A 134 13.75 -4.26 7.70
C GLN A 134 12.29 -4.63 7.99
N ARG A 135 12.08 -5.59 8.90
CA ARG A 135 10.74 -6.13 9.20
C ARG A 135 9.75 -5.10 9.70
N GLU A 136 10.22 -4.06 10.36
CA GLU A 136 9.37 -2.96 10.84
C GLU A 136 8.62 -2.25 9.70
N PHE A 137 9.08 -2.37 8.45
CA PHE A 137 8.38 -1.85 7.28
C PHE A 137 7.46 -2.88 6.61
N ILE A 138 7.46 -4.13 7.07
CA ILE A 138 6.72 -5.24 6.46
C ILE A 138 5.66 -5.72 7.45
N ARG A 139 4.39 -5.50 7.11
CA ARG A 139 3.27 -6.05 7.90
C ARG A 139 3.18 -7.58 7.80
N GLY A 140 3.47 -8.12 6.61
CA GLY A 140 3.45 -9.54 6.32
C GLY A 140 3.79 -9.81 4.86
N LEU A 141 3.88 -11.10 4.50
CA LEU A 141 4.05 -11.59 3.15
C LEU A 141 2.72 -12.17 2.67
N GLY A 142 2.11 -11.54 1.67
CA GLY A 142 0.90 -12.05 1.04
C GLY A 142 1.24 -13.10 -0.03
N LYS A 143 0.60 -14.27 0.03
CA LYS A 143 0.67 -15.25 -1.06
C LYS A 143 -0.40 -14.93 -2.09
N VAL A 144 0.02 -14.63 -3.31
CA VAL A 144 -0.86 -14.21 -4.42
C VAL A 144 -0.63 -15.15 -5.59
N GLY A 145 -1.64 -15.93 -5.97
CA GLY A 145 -1.53 -16.95 -7.01
C GLY A 145 -0.67 -18.14 -6.59
N SER A 146 -1.26 -19.33 -6.61
CA SER A 146 -0.52 -20.61 -6.67
C SER A 146 -0.52 -21.09 -8.10
#